data_AF-A0A1M3MWX6-F1
#
_entry.id   AF-A0A1M3MWX6-F1
#
_cell.length_a   1.000
_cell.length_b   1.000
_cell.length_c   1.000
_cell.angle_alpha   90.00
_cell.angle_beta   90.00
_cell.angle_gamma   90.00
#
_symmetry.space_group_name_H-M   'P 1'
#
loop_
_entity.id
_entity.type
_entity.pdbx_description
1 polymer ?
#
loop_
_entity_poly.entity_id
_entity_poly.type
_entity_poly.pdbx_seq_one_letter_code
_entity_poly.pdbx_strand_id
1 'polypeptide(L)'
;MGLLVVVITVATLELVWLLFKDITTPAELLLNVEQMFELFGFFLMVLIAMELLATLRSYLYERVVHVEVVLEVALIAVAQKVIILDTARAGGLTLIGLAGLLLALAAASWAVRTVRRRGGSPDGQ
;
A
#
# COMPACT_ATOMS: atom_id res chain seq x y z
N MET A 1 17.21 -4.49 -7.52
CA MET A 1 17.27 -4.41 -6.04
C MET A 1 17.95 -3.15 -5.53
N GLY A 2 19.20 -2.87 -5.93
CA GLY A 2 19.94 -1.69 -5.45
C GLY A 2 19.17 -0.37 -5.54
N LEU A 3 18.54 -0.09 -6.69
CA LEU A 3 17.74 1.14 -6.85
C LEU A 3 16.56 1.24 -5.89
N LEU A 4 15.82 0.14 -5.68
CA LEU A 4 14.62 0.16 -4.82
C LEU A 4 14.99 0.31 -3.34
N VAL A 5 16.11 -0.28 -2.91
CA VAL A 5 16.67 -0.05 -1.56
C VAL A 5 17.10 1.41 -1.38
N VAL A 6 17.72 2.01 -2.40
CA VAL A 6 18.07 3.44 -2.38
C VAL A 6 16.81 4.30 -2.26
N VAL A 7 15.77 4.03 -3.04
CA VAL A 7 14.49 4.77 -2.97
C VAL A 7 13.88 4.68 -1.58
N ILE A 8 13.80 3.49 -0.98
CA ILE A 8 13.30 3.30 0.39
C ILE A 8 14.13 4.12 1.39
N THR A 9 15.45 4.06 1.27
CA THR A 9 16.37 4.75 2.18
C THR A 9 16.16 6.27 2.09
N VAL A 10 16.11 6.82 0.87
CA VAL A 10 15.88 8.24 0.64
C VAL A 10 14.51 8.67 1.18
N ALA A 11 13.44 7.93 0.87
CA ALA A 11 12.10 8.24 1.34
C ALA A 11 12.01 8.20 2.88
N THR A 12 12.71 7.27 3.52
CA THR A 12 12.78 7.18 4.99
C THR A 12 13.52 8.39 5.59
N LEU A 13 14.65 8.78 4.98
CA LEU A 13 15.40 9.96 5.43
C LEU A 13 14.58 11.25 5.27
N GLU A 14 13.85 11.36 4.16
CA GLU A 14 12.98 12.51 3.91
C GLU A 14 11.83 12.59 4.92
N LEU A 15 11.24 11.46 5.29
CA LEU A 15 10.24 11.40 6.35
C LEU A 15 10.82 11.83 7.71
N VAL A 16 12.03 11.38 8.06
CA VAL A 16 12.70 11.80 9.30
C VAL A 16 12.99 13.29 9.29
N TRP A 17 13.44 13.83 8.16
CA TRP A 17 13.69 15.26 8.00
C TRP A 17 12.42 16.10 8.14
N LEU A 18 11.32 15.67 7.51
CA LEU A 18 10.01 16.33 7.61
C LEU A 18 9.52 16.35 9.05
N LEU A 19 9.57 15.20 9.74
CA LEU A 19 9.20 15.09 11.15
C LEU A 19 10.03 16.01 12.05
N PHE A 20 11.35 16.09 11.82
CA PHE A 20 12.23 16.96 12.59
C PHE A 20 11.90 18.44 12.35
N LYS A 21 11.66 18.82 11.09
CA LYS A 21 11.26 20.19 10.72
C LYS A 21 9.94 20.58 11.39
N ASP A 22 8.94 19.72 11.35
CA ASP A 22 7.61 20.03 11.88
C ASP A 22 7.63 20.16 13.41
N ILE A 23 8.42 19.34 14.11
CA ILE A 23 8.57 19.43 15.57
C ILE A 23 9.37 20.66 16.02
N THR A 24 10.35 21.11 15.21
CA THR A 24 11.25 22.22 15.58
C THR A 24 10.74 23.59 15.14
N THR A 25 9.64 23.67 14.40
CA THR A 25 9.08 24.94 13.93
C THR A 25 8.22 25.59 15.04
N PRO A 26 8.62 26.75 15.60
CA PRO A 26 8.06 27.28 16.84
C PRO A 26 6.65 27.90 16.74
N ALA A 27 6.12 28.12 15.53
CA ALA A 27 4.83 28.80 15.33
C ALA A 27 3.61 27.86 15.43
N GLU A 28 3.78 26.55 15.25
CA GLU A 28 2.72 25.52 15.29
C GLU A 28 3.22 24.28 16.03
N LEU A 29 3.51 24.40 17.32
CA LEU A 29 4.01 23.28 18.15
C LEU A 29 3.02 22.09 18.26
N LEU A 30 1.79 22.25 17.75
CA LEU A 30 0.79 21.21 17.61
C LEU A 30 0.60 20.89 16.12
N LEU A 31 0.94 19.67 15.71
CA LEU A 31 0.59 19.16 14.39
C LEU A 31 -0.92 19.29 14.19
N ASN A 32 -1.33 20.03 13.18
CA ASN A 32 -2.73 20.08 12.80
C ASN A 32 -3.14 18.77 12.10
N VAL A 33 -4.45 18.54 11.99
CA VAL A 33 -4.98 17.29 11.39
C VAL A 33 -4.49 17.09 9.96
N GLU A 34 -4.34 18.16 9.18
CA GLU A 34 -3.87 18.09 7.78
C GLU A 34 -2.41 17.64 7.71
N GLN A 35 -1.53 18.20 8.55
CA GLN A 35 -0.11 17.80 8.68
C GLN A 35 0.03 16.35 9.18
N MET A 36 -0.84 15.91 10.09
CA MET A 36 -0.85 14.50 10.53
C MET A 36 -1.20 13.56 9.36
N PHE A 37 -2.21 13.90 8.55
CA PHE A 37 -2.55 13.12 7.36
C PHE A 37 -1.43 13.12 6.31
N GLU A 38 -0.74 14.24 6.13
CA GLU A 38 0.44 14.33 5.25
C GLU A 38 1.56 13.39 5.73
N LEU A 39 1.87 13.40 7.03
CA LEU A 39 2.87 12.52 7.63
C LEU A 39 2.49 11.04 7.51
N PHE A 40 1.21 10.69 7.75
CA PHE A 40 0.71 9.33 7.50
C PHE A 40 0.84 8.95 6.03
N GLY A 41 0.59 9.88 5.11
CA GLY A 41 0.78 9.67 3.67
C GLY A 41 2.21 9.31 3.31
N PHE A 42 3.19 10.05 3.84
CA PHE A 42 4.62 9.73 3.65
C PHE A 42 5.00 8.39 4.30
N PHE A 43 4.51 8.10 5.50
CA PHE A 43 4.78 6.82 6.17
C PHE A 43 4.23 5.63 5.37
N LEU A 44 3.00 5.73 4.88
CA LEU A 44 2.38 4.71 4.02
C LEU A 44 3.15 4.57 2.69
N MET A 45 3.66 5.66 2.12
CA MET A 45 4.51 5.62 0.92
C MET A 45 5.79 4.79 1.14
N VAL A 46 6.46 4.98 2.29
CA VAL A 46 7.62 4.17 2.67
C VAL A 46 7.24 2.70 2.86
N LEU A 47 6.09 2.43 3.49
CA LEU A 47 5.59 1.06 3.66
C LEU A 47 5.35 0.33 2.32
N ILE A 48 4.73 0.98 1.33
CA ILE A 48 4.57 0.38 -0.01
C ILE A 48 5.93 0.03 -0.62
N ALA A 49 6.90 0.94 -0.51
CA ALA A 49 8.22 0.71 -1.07
C ALA A 49 8.89 -0.52 -0.41
N MET A 50 8.76 -0.67 0.91
CA MET A 50 9.22 -1.87 1.63
C MET A 50 8.45 -3.14 1.23
N GLU A 51 7.14 -3.07 1.07
CA GLU A 51 6.30 -4.19 0.65
C GLU A 51 6.69 -4.71 -0.75
N LEU A 52 6.95 -3.79 -1.69
CA LEU A 52 7.46 -4.11 -3.01
C LEU A 52 8.83 -4.79 -2.96
N LEU A 53 9.72 -4.35 -2.06
CA LEU A 53 11.01 -5.02 -1.86
C LEU A 53 10.84 -6.46 -1.37
N ALA A 54 9.93 -6.69 -0.42
CA ALA A 54 9.62 -8.02 0.10
C ALA A 54 9.04 -8.93 -0.99
N THR A 55 8.10 -8.41 -1.77
CA THR A 55 7.48 -9.12 -2.90
C THR A 55 8.51 -9.48 -3.97
N LEU A 56 9.38 -8.54 -4.34
CA LEU A 56 10.43 -8.79 -5.32
C LEU A 56 11.49 -9.77 -4.80
N ARG A 57 11.80 -9.75 -3.49
CA ARG A 57 12.67 -10.77 -2.89
C ARG A 57 12.03 -12.14 -3.00
N SER A 58 10.78 -12.31 -2.56
CA SER A 58 10.05 -13.58 -2.65
C SER A 58 10.07 -14.12 -4.09
N TYR A 59 9.82 -13.27 -5.08
CA TYR A 59 9.91 -13.65 -6.49
C TYR A 59 11.28 -14.22 -6.88
N LEU A 60 12.38 -13.58 -6.47
CA LEU A 60 13.72 -14.05 -6.80
C LEU A 60 14.09 -15.37 -6.10
N TYR A 61 13.57 -15.62 -4.90
CA TYR A 61 13.86 -16.84 -4.14
C TYR A 61 13.01 -18.03 -4.62
N GLU A 62 11.71 -17.85 -4.81
CA GLU A 62 10.77 -18.94 -5.11
C GLU A 62 10.51 -19.12 -6.62
N ARG A 63 10.96 -18.18 -7.47
CA ARG A 63 10.77 -18.13 -8.94
C ARG A 63 9.33 -18.27 -9.43
N VAL A 64 8.33 -18.14 -8.55
CA VAL A 64 6.91 -18.16 -8.92
C VAL A 64 6.23 -16.99 -8.23
N VAL A 65 5.71 -16.04 -9.02
CA VAL A 65 4.80 -15.04 -8.48
C VAL A 65 3.45 -15.70 -8.30
N HIS A 66 3.05 -15.90 -7.05
CA HIS A 66 1.66 -16.25 -6.75
C HIS A 66 0.80 -15.03 -7.06
N VAL A 67 -0.13 -15.17 -8.00
CA VAL A 67 -1.07 -14.10 -8.41
C VAL A 67 -1.82 -13.50 -7.22
N GLU A 68 -2.00 -14.28 -6.15
CA GLU A 68 -2.56 -13.84 -4.88
C GLU A 68 -1.76 -12.71 -4.22
N VAL A 69 -0.42 -12.82 -4.16
CA VAL A 69 0.43 -11.80 -3.54
C VAL A 69 0.33 -10.49 -4.30
N VAL A 70 0.27 -10.54 -5.64
CA VAL A 70 0.13 -9.34 -6.47
C VAL A 70 -1.22 -8.67 -6.24
N LEU A 71 -2.30 -9.45 -6.12
CA LEU A 71 -3.64 -8.93 -5.80
C LEU A 71 -3.70 -8.32 -4.40
N GLU A 72 -3.02 -8.91 -3.42
CA GLU A 72 -2.91 -8.35 -2.07
C GLU A 72 -2.16 -7.01 -2.07
N VAL A 73 -1.01 -6.94 -2.75
CA VAL A 73 -0.24 -5.69 -2.90
C VAL A 73 -1.07 -4.62 -3.63
N ALA A 74 -1.84 -4.99 -4.65
CA ALA A 74 -2.73 -4.07 -5.36
C ALA A 74 -3.86 -3.54 -4.45
N LEU A 75 -4.45 -4.42 -3.62
CA LEU A 75 -5.48 -4.03 -2.67
C LEU A 75 -4.92 -3.07 -1.59
N ILE A 76 -3.74 -3.37 -1.05
CA ILE A 76 -3.04 -2.52 -0.09
C ILE A 76 -2.75 -1.14 -0.70
N ALA A 77 -2.27 -1.10 -1.95
CA ALA A 77 -1.97 0.15 -2.65
C ALA A 77 -3.21 1.03 -2.87
N VAL A 78 -4.37 0.44 -3.19
CA VAL A 78 -5.63 1.18 -3.31
C VAL A 78 -6.14 1.61 -1.93
N ALA A 79 -6.04 0.75 -0.91
CA ALA A 79 -6.43 1.09 0.46
C ALA A 79 -5.65 2.30 0.99
N GLN A 80 -4.35 2.41 0.70
CA GLN A 80 -3.55 3.60 1.04
C GLN A 80 -4.12 4.88 0.40
N LYS A 81 -4.51 4.83 -0.89
CA LYS A 81 -5.13 5.99 -1.54
C LYS A 81 -6.44 6.39 -0.87
N VAL A 82 -7.21 5.42 -0.35
CA VAL A 82 -8.47 5.68 0.36
C VAL A 82 -8.21 6.34 1.72
N ILE A 83 -7.22 5.87 2.48
CA ILE A 83 -6.88 6.39 3.81
C ILE A 83 -6.43 7.85 3.75
N ILE A 84 -5.67 8.22 2.71
CA ILE A 84 -5.13 9.57 2.53
C ILE A 84 -6.16 10.52 1.89
N LEU A 85 -7.23 9.99 1.30
CA LEU A 85 -8.21 10.80 0.58
C LEU A 85 -9.03 11.67 1.53
N ASP A 86 -8.99 12.97 1.32
CA ASP A 86 -9.93 13.89 1.94
C ASP A 86 -11.32 13.73 1.31
N THR A 87 -12.18 12.96 1.98
CA THR A 87 -13.56 12.70 1.54
C THR A 87 -14.44 13.95 1.53
N ALA A 88 -14.07 15.01 2.24
CA ALA A 88 -14.83 16.26 2.26
C ALA A 88 -14.59 17.09 0.99
N ARG A 89 -13.41 16.96 0.38
CA ARG A 89 -13.05 17.63 -0.89
C ARG A 89 -13.23 16.74 -2.11
N ALA A 90 -13.30 15.42 -1.93
CA ALA A 90 -13.48 14.48 -3.03
C ALA A 90 -14.88 14.56 -3.65
N GLY A 91 -14.94 14.62 -4.99
CA GLY A 91 -16.20 14.55 -5.72
C GLY A 91 -16.90 13.19 -5.53
N GLY A 92 -18.24 13.19 -5.44
CA GLY A 92 -19.02 11.96 -5.23
C GLY A 92 -18.76 10.87 -6.27
N LEU A 93 -18.50 11.24 -7.52
CA LEU A 93 -18.12 10.29 -8.57
C LEU A 93 -16.77 9.60 -8.29
N THR A 94 -15.80 10.33 -7.74
CA THR A 94 -14.49 9.78 -7.33
C THR A 94 -14.65 8.75 -6.23
N LEU A 95 -15.50 9.04 -5.23
CA LEU A 95 -15.78 8.11 -4.14
C LEU A 95 -16.46 6.82 -4.62
N ILE A 96 -17.44 6.93 -5.53
CA ILE A 96 -18.10 5.77 -6.14
C ILE A 96 -17.09 4.96 -6.99
N GLY A 97 -16.25 5.62 -7.78
CA GLY A 97 -15.20 4.96 -8.56
C GLY A 97 -14.21 4.19 -7.68
N LEU A 98 -13.81 4.78 -6.54
CA LEU A 98 -12.92 4.15 -5.57
C LEU A 98 -13.56 2.93 -4.92
N ALA A 99 -14.84 3.02 -4.54
CA ALA A 99 -15.61 1.88 -4.02
C ALA A 99 -15.73 0.75 -5.06
N GLY A 100 -16.00 1.09 -6.32
CA GLY A 100 -16.04 0.13 -7.43
C GLY A 100 -14.69 -0.58 -7.64
N LEU A 101 -13.59 0.16 -7.58
CA LEU A 101 -12.23 -0.40 -7.70
C LEU A 101 -11.90 -1.35 -6.54
N LEU A 102 -12.23 -0.97 -5.31
CA LEU A 102 -12.05 -1.82 -4.13
C LEU A 102 -12.86 -3.12 -4.25
N LEU A 103 -14.12 -3.03 -4.67
CA LEU A 103 -14.97 -4.20 -4.88
C LEU A 103 -14.44 -5.12 -5.99
N ALA A 104 -13.94 -4.54 -7.09
CA ALA A 104 -13.36 -5.32 -8.18
C ALA A 104 -12.10 -6.09 -7.74
N LEU A 105 -11.21 -5.44 -7.00
CA LEU A 105 -10.01 -6.08 -6.46
C LEU A 105 -10.33 -7.16 -5.41
N ALA A 106 -11.28 -6.87 -4.51
CA ALA A 106 -11.76 -7.84 -3.54
C ALA A 106 -12.37 -9.08 -4.23
N ALA A 107 -13.23 -8.87 -5.25
CA ALA A 107 -13.82 -9.96 -6.02
C ALA A 107 -12.75 -10.78 -6.77
N ALA A 108 -11.77 -10.14 -7.39
CA ALA A 108 -10.65 -10.83 -8.06
C ALA A 108 -9.84 -11.67 -7.08
N SER A 109 -9.52 -11.13 -5.90
CA SER A 109 -8.79 -11.87 -4.85
C SER A 109 -9.57 -13.09 -4.36
N TRP A 110 -10.89 -12.96 -4.18
CA TRP A 110 -11.77 -14.05 -3.76
C TRP A 110 -11.89 -15.13 -4.85
N ALA A 111 -12.02 -14.74 -6.12
CA ALA A 111 -12.09 -15.67 -7.24
C ALA A 111 -10.81 -16.50 -7.38
N VAL A 112 -9.63 -15.87 -7.29
CA VAL A 112 -8.34 -16.58 -7.36
C VAL A 112 -8.19 -17.58 -6.19
N ARG A 113 -8.57 -17.17 -4.97
CA ARG A 113 -8.54 -18.05 -3.79
C ARG A 113 -9.50 -19.24 -3.91
N THR A 114 -10.70 -19.04 -4.47
CA THR A 114 -11.69 -20.11 -4.62
C THR A 114 -11.33 -21.12 -5.70
N VAL A 115 -10.79 -20.68 -6.85
CA VAL A 115 -10.34 -21.58 -7.92
C VAL A 115 -9.22 -22.49 -7.43
N ARG A 116 -8.26 -21.96 -6.67
CA ARG A 116 -7.14 -22.77 -6.15
C ARG A 116 -7.59 -23.82 -5.12
N ARG A 117 -8.57 -23.50 -4.28
CA ARG A 117 -9.17 -24.47 -3.34
C ARG A 117 -9.81 -25.68 -4.03
N ARG A 118 -10.29 -25.52 -5.27
CA ARG A 118 -10.89 -26.61 -6.06
C ARG A 118 -9.88 -27.47 -6.81
N GLY A 119 -8.65 -26.99 -7.02
CA GLY A 119 -7.57 -27.75 -7.67
C GLY A 119 -6.73 -28.61 -6.74
N GLY A 120 -7.07 -28.68 -5.44
CA GLY A 120 -6.31 -29.37 -4.40
C GLY A 120 -6.93 -30.69 -3.92
N SER A 121 -7.49 -31.51 -4.82
CA SER A 121 -7.86 -32.90 -4.49
C SER A 121 -6.73 -33.84 -4.91
N PRO A 122 -6.01 -34.49 -3.97
CA PRO A 122 -5.15 -35.62 -4.30
C PRO A 122 -6.03 -36.79 -4.72
N ASP A 123 -5.78 -37.31 -5.92
CA ASP A 123 -6.11 -38.68 -6.25
C ASP A 123 -5.43 -39.60 -5.23
N GLY A 124 -6.22 -40.43 -4.56
CA GLY A 124 -5.76 -41.28 -3.47
C GLY A 124 -6.84 -42.15 -2.88
N GLN A 125 -7.46 -42.99 -3.71
CA GLN A 125 -7.86 -44.37 -3.38
C GLN A 125 -7.58 -45.26 -4.58
#